data_AF-A0A523FMN7-F1
#
_entry.id   AF-A0A523FMN7-F1
#
_cell.length_a   1.000
_cell.length_b   1.000
_cell.length_c   1.000
_cell.angle_alpha   90.00
_cell.angle_beta   90.00
_cell.angle_gamma   90.00
#
_symmetry.space_group_name_H-M   'P 1'
#
loop_
_entity.id
_entity.type
_entity.pdbx_description
1 polymer ?
#
loop_
_entity_poly.entity_id
_entity_poly.type
_entity_poly.pdbx_seq_one_letter_code
_entity_poly.pdbx_strand_id
1 'polypeptide(L)'
;PLLGPNLAFIFATAIGDRTLMGQSIRTMTAGLLLVVISSALLGMIWPYGFESQEVLNRTFVGFEDVALALAAGAAAVLSLTTGVSSTLVGVMVAVALLPPAVTMGMLAGGGLIDQSIGAALLLAVNIVCVNVAGQVVLVMKKLGPRTLTEKADSRRLILRNIALWSALLAALLVWISGLRFPF
;
A
#
# COMPACT_ATOMS: atom_id res chain seq x y z
N PRO A 1 -5.65 11.04 -7.06
CA PRO A 1 -4.71 9.93 -7.34
C PRO A 1 -3.83 9.61 -6.11
N LEU A 2 -4.04 8.45 -5.47
CA LEU A 2 -3.33 8.04 -4.24
C LEU A 2 -1.82 7.75 -4.45
N LEU A 3 -1.40 7.64 -5.71
CA LEU A 3 -0.01 7.38 -6.08
C LEU A 3 0.95 8.51 -5.69
N GLY A 4 0.57 9.77 -5.92
CA GLY A 4 1.44 10.92 -5.64
C GLY A 4 1.94 10.92 -4.18
N PRO A 5 1.03 10.83 -3.19
CA PRO A 5 1.41 10.70 -1.79
C PRO A 5 2.24 9.45 -1.46
N ASN A 6 1.89 8.27 -2.01
CA ASN A 6 2.62 7.04 -1.69
C ASN A 6 4.08 7.09 -2.22
N LEU A 7 4.28 7.56 -3.45
CA LEU A 7 5.61 7.75 -4.02
C LEU A 7 6.38 8.87 -3.31
N ALA A 8 5.71 9.98 -2.98
CA ALA A 8 6.32 11.05 -2.21
C ALA A 8 6.81 10.56 -0.84
N PHE A 9 6.06 9.67 -0.19
CA PHE A 9 6.50 9.02 1.05
C PHE A 9 7.75 8.14 0.83
N ILE A 10 7.75 7.30 -0.20
CA ILE A 10 8.90 6.45 -0.54
C ILE A 10 10.15 7.30 -0.85
N PHE A 11 10.01 8.38 -1.62
CA PHE A 11 11.13 9.29 -1.88
C PHE A 11 11.58 10.05 -0.63
N ALA A 12 10.63 10.60 0.14
CA ALA A 12 10.91 11.34 1.36
C ALA A 12 11.68 10.48 2.37
N THR A 13 11.33 9.20 2.49
CA THR A 13 12.07 8.25 3.34
C THR A 13 13.49 8.00 2.84
N ALA A 14 13.74 7.99 1.53
CA ALA A 14 15.08 7.80 0.96
C ALA A 14 15.99 9.04 1.11
N ILE A 15 15.43 10.25 1.06
CA ILE A 15 16.19 11.49 1.26
C ILE A 15 16.22 11.97 2.71
N GLY A 16 15.42 11.36 3.61
CA GLY A 16 15.34 11.72 5.02
C GLY A 16 14.43 12.93 5.33
N ASP A 17 13.58 13.35 4.39
CA ASP A 17 12.69 14.50 4.56
C ASP A 17 11.45 14.13 5.38
N ARG A 18 11.53 14.40 6.69
CA ARG A 18 10.45 14.11 7.64
C ARG A 18 9.19 14.95 7.40
N THR A 19 9.34 16.16 6.88
CA THR A 19 8.21 17.06 6.61
C THR A 19 7.39 16.51 5.45
N LEU A 20 8.06 16.13 4.35
CA LEU A 20 7.42 15.52 3.20
C LEU A 20 6.83 14.14 3.53
N MET A 21 7.50 13.35 4.38
CA MET A 21 6.93 12.09 4.91
C MET A 21 5.58 12.33 5.60
N GLY A 22 5.51 13.31 6.51
CA GLY A 22 4.29 13.63 7.25
C GLY A 22 3.16 14.14 6.37
N GLN A 23 3.48 15.02 5.41
CA GLN A 23 2.50 15.51 4.42
C GLN A 23 1.96 14.38 3.55
N SER A 24 2.83 13.47 3.12
CA SER A 24 2.48 12.32 2.30
C SER A 24 1.55 11.36 3.03
N ILE A 25 1.86 11.02 4.29
CA ILE A 25 0.99 10.19 5.13
C ILE A 25 -0.38 10.86 5.30
N ARG A 26 -0.43 12.15 5.66
CA ARG A 26 -1.71 12.85 5.85
C ARG A 26 -2.56 12.83 4.60
N THR A 27 -1.97 13.09 3.44
CA THR A 27 -2.69 13.10 2.16
C THR A 27 -3.15 11.70 1.78
N MET A 28 -2.32 10.68 1.98
CA MET A 28 -2.66 9.28 1.70
C MET A 28 -3.81 8.82 2.59
N THR A 29 -3.74 9.08 3.90
CA THR A 29 -4.79 8.72 4.86
C THR A 29 -6.08 9.47 4.58
N ALA A 30 -6.03 10.78 4.28
CA ALA A 30 -7.23 11.55 3.94
C ALA A 30 -7.91 11.03 2.66
N GLY A 31 -7.12 10.73 1.62
CA GLY A 31 -7.64 10.17 0.37
C GLY A 31 -8.24 8.78 0.56
N LEU A 32 -7.57 7.93 1.36
CA LEU A 32 -8.07 6.58 1.65
C LEU A 32 -9.37 6.64 2.46
N LEU A 33 -9.41 7.47 3.51
CA LEU A 33 -10.62 7.66 4.31
C LEU A 33 -11.79 8.18 3.47
N LEU A 34 -11.54 9.13 2.55
CA LEU A 34 -12.58 9.64 1.67
C LEU A 34 -13.16 8.50 0.82
N VAL A 35 -12.31 7.68 0.17
CA VAL A 35 -12.76 6.54 -0.63
C VAL A 35 -13.55 5.53 0.21
N VAL A 36 -13.03 5.19 1.39
CA VAL A 36 -13.64 4.19 2.28
C VAL A 36 -14.98 4.68 2.83
N ILE A 37 -15.06 5.92 3.29
CA ILE A 37 -16.30 6.51 3.82
C ILE A 37 -17.33 6.62 2.69
N SER A 38 -16.95 7.14 1.51
CA SER A 38 -17.86 7.25 0.38
C SER A 38 -18.37 5.88 -0.08
N SER A 39 -17.51 4.87 -0.17
CA SER A 39 -17.93 3.51 -0.53
C SER A 39 -18.73 2.81 0.56
N ALA A 40 -18.48 3.09 1.84
CA ALA A 40 -19.29 2.58 2.95
C ALA A 40 -20.70 3.19 2.94
N LEU A 41 -20.83 4.49 2.75
CA LEU A 41 -22.14 5.14 2.61
C LEU A 41 -22.93 4.56 1.44
N LEU A 42 -22.26 4.29 0.30
CA LEU A 42 -22.89 3.60 -0.82
C LEU A 42 -23.28 2.17 -0.44
N GLY A 43 -22.41 1.42 0.23
CA GLY A 43 -22.69 0.06 0.70
C GLY A 43 -23.89 -0.04 1.65
N MET A 44 -24.16 0.99 2.46
CA MET A 44 -25.34 1.04 3.34
C MET A 44 -26.66 1.16 2.57
N ILE A 45 -26.63 1.82 1.40
CA ILE A 45 -27.81 2.06 0.57
C ILE A 45 -27.95 0.95 -0.49
N TRP A 46 -26.85 0.30 -0.85
CA TRP A 46 -26.77 -0.65 -1.95
C TRP A 46 -27.15 -2.07 -1.50
N PRO A 47 -28.22 -2.68 -2.01
CA PRO A 47 -28.72 -3.95 -1.47
C PRO A 47 -28.19 -5.23 -2.16
N TYR A 48 -27.41 -5.14 -3.25
CA TYR A 48 -27.06 -6.30 -4.09
C TYR A 48 -25.58 -6.39 -4.47
N GLY A 49 -25.05 -7.61 -4.68
CA GLY A 49 -23.74 -7.82 -5.33
C GLY A 49 -22.55 -8.13 -4.41
N PHE A 50 -22.76 -8.15 -3.08
CA PHE A 50 -21.69 -8.45 -2.11
C PHE A 50 -21.23 -9.92 -2.12
N GLU A 51 -22.10 -10.83 -2.55
CA GLU A 51 -21.81 -12.28 -2.61
C GLU A 51 -21.27 -12.73 -3.97
N SER A 52 -21.04 -11.79 -4.90
CA SER A 52 -20.50 -12.14 -6.21
C SER A 52 -19.08 -12.72 -6.08
N GLN A 53 -18.77 -13.72 -6.91
CA GLN A 53 -17.46 -14.38 -6.92
C GLN A 53 -16.30 -13.37 -7.09
N GLU A 54 -16.52 -12.29 -7.85
CA GLU A 54 -15.53 -11.24 -8.06
C GLU A 54 -15.25 -10.43 -6.78
N VAL A 55 -16.27 -10.15 -5.96
CA VAL A 55 -16.11 -9.45 -4.69
C VAL A 55 -15.43 -10.37 -3.67
N LEU A 56 -15.82 -11.63 -3.60
CA LEU A 56 -15.20 -12.63 -2.71
C LEU A 56 -13.72 -12.88 -3.05
N ASN A 57 -13.36 -12.90 -4.33
CA ASN A 57 -11.95 -13.03 -4.73
C ASN A 57 -11.08 -11.82 -4.31
N ARG A 58 -11.70 -10.69 -3.92
CA ARG A 58 -11.00 -9.50 -3.40
C ARG A 58 -10.91 -9.45 -1.87
N THR A 59 -11.43 -10.46 -1.17
CA THR A 59 -11.34 -10.58 0.30
C THR A 59 -10.32 -11.62 0.74
N PHE A 60 -9.85 -12.46 -0.19
CA PHE A 60 -8.79 -13.41 0.06
C PHE A 60 -7.43 -12.84 -0.34
N VAL A 61 -6.43 -13.06 0.50
CA VAL A 61 -5.04 -12.64 0.23
C VAL A 61 -4.18 -13.88 0.07
N GLY A 62 -3.58 -14.03 -1.11
CA GLY A 62 -2.60 -15.06 -1.42
C GLY A 62 -1.16 -14.59 -1.30
N PHE A 63 -0.23 -15.55 -1.37
CA PHE A 63 1.19 -15.24 -1.47
C PHE A 63 1.54 -14.66 -2.84
N GLU A 64 0.76 -15.02 -3.87
CA GLU A 64 0.79 -14.46 -5.20
C GLU A 64 0.53 -12.95 -5.22
N ASP A 65 -0.43 -12.45 -4.42
CA ASP A 65 -0.73 -11.02 -4.33
C ASP A 65 0.44 -10.23 -3.74
N VAL A 66 1.12 -10.82 -2.76
CA VAL A 66 2.33 -10.23 -2.13
C VAL A 66 3.45 -10.12 -3.16
N ALA A 67 3.71 -11.18 -3.92
CA ALA A 67 4.73 -11.18 -4.97
C ALA A 67 4.41 -10.15 -6.07
N LEU A 68 3.15 -10.09 -6.50
CA LEU A 68 2.68 -9.13 -7.49
C LEU A 68 2.82 -7.68 -6.99
N ALA A 69 2.43 -7.41 -5.74
CA ALA A 69 2.52 -6.09 -5.14
C ALA A 69 3.98 -5.62 -4.96
N LEU A 70 4.88 -6.52 -4.58
CA LEU A 70 6.32 -6.24 -4.51
C LEU A 70 6.89 -5.90 -5.90
N ALA A 71 6.56 -6.71 -6.91
CA ALA A 71 7.00 -6.46 -8.29
C ALA A 71 6.47 -5.12 -8.83
N ALA A 72 5.19 -4.82 -8.61
CA ALA A 72 4.56 -3.56 -9.00
C ALA A 72 5.19 -2.36 -8.30
N GLY A 73 5.46 -2.45 -6.99
CA GLY A 73 6.15 -1.41 -6.23
C GLY A 73 7.57 -1.15 -6.72
N ALA A 74 8.32 -2.21 -7.02
CA ALA A 74 9.67 -2.10 -7.57
C ALA A 74 9.66 -1.45 -8.96
N ALA A 75 8.78 -1.90 -9.86
CA ALA A 75 8.58 -1.32 -11.19
C ALA A 75 8.19 0.16 -11.09
N ALA A 76 7.35 0.51 -10.11
CA ALA A 76 6.89 1.86 -9.91
C ALA A 76 8.02 2.83 -9.61
N VAL A 77 8.88 2.47 -8.66
CA VAL A 77 10.04 3.28 -8.30
C VAL A 77 11.09 3.26 -9.41
N LEU A 78 11.33 2.12 -10.05
CA LEU A 78 12.27 2.04 -11.17
C LEU A 78 11.89 3.03 -12.28
N SER A 79 10.63 3.04 -12.71
CA SER A 79 10.12 3.95 -13.75
C SER A 79 10.42 5.42 -13.44
N LEU A 80 10.22 5.84 -12.18
CA LEU A 80 10.48 7.21 -11.73
C LEU A 80 11.97 7.55 -11.82
N THR A 81 12.82 6.59 -11.48
CA THR A 81 14.29 6.79 -11.50
C THR A 81 14.90 6.68 -12.89
N THR A 82 14.20 6.08 -13.85
CA THR A 82 14.67 5.89 -15.24
C THR A 82 14.04 6.87 -16.23
N GLY A 83 13.22 7.82 -15.77
CA GLY A 83 12.57 8.81 -16.63
C GLY A 83 11.44 8.24 -17.52
N VAL A 84 10.96 7.04 -17.19
CA VAL A 84 9.81 6.41 -17.86
C VAL A 84 8.53 6.99 -17.24
N SER A 85 7.51 7.25 -18.06
CA SER A 85 6.28 7.98 -17.70
C SER A 85 5.74 7.61 -16.31
N SER A 86 5.92 8.53 -15.35
CA SER A 86 5.42 8.40 -13.97
C SER A 86 3.91 8.26 -13.90
N THR A 87 3.20 8.68 -14.96
CA THR A 87 1.75 8.63 -15.09
C THR A 87 1.24 7.20 -15.31
N LEU A 88 1.95 6.37 -16.07
CA LEU A 88 1.51 5.01 -16.41
C LEU A 88 1.61 4.07 -15.21
N VAL A 89 2.75 4.13 -14.51
CA VAL A 89 2.93 3.54 -13.18
C VAL A 89 1.94 4.11 -12.16
N GLY A 90 1.66 5.42 -12.32
CA GLY A 90 0.65 6.18 -11.61
C GLY A 90 -0.70 5.49 -11.50
N VAL A 91 -1.13 5.00 -12.65
CA VAL A 91 -2.39 4.29 -12.81
C VAL A 91 -2.29 2.89 -12.22
N MET A 92 -1.19 2.16 -12.42
CA MET A 92 -1.06 0.77 -11.96
C MET A 92 -1.14 0.61 -10.43
N VAL A 93 -0.47 1.47 -9.66
CA VAL A 93 -0.54 1.42 -8.19
C VAL A 93 -1.90 1.90 -7.68
N ALA A 94 -2.49 2.92 -8.33
CA ALA A 94 -3.84 3.35 -8.00
C ALA A 94 -4.87 2.23 -8.25
N VAL A 95 -4.70 1.47 -9.35
CA VAL A 95 -5.52 0.30 -9.67
C VAL A 95 -5.29 -0.86 -8.70
N ALA A 96 -4.12 -0.98 -8.07
CA ALA A 96 -3.88 -1.99 -7.03
C ALA A 96 -4.53 -1.62 -5.68
N LEU A 97 -4.59 -0.33 -5.34
CA LEU A 97 -5.06 0.14 -4.03
C LEU A 97 -6.55 0.50 -3.99
N LEU A 98 -7.09 1.05 -5.08
CA LEU A 98 -8.46 1.57 -5.09
C LEU A 98 -9.51 0.44 -4.99
N PRO A 99 -9.44 -0.67 -5.75
CA PRO A 99 -10.42 -1.75 -5.64
C PRO A 99 -10.55 -2.33 -4.24
N PRO A 100 -9.49 -2.77 -3.52
CA PRO A 100 -9.65 -3.31 -2.18
C PRO A 100 -10.12 -2.26 -1.17
N ALA A 101 -9.77 -0.98 -1.34
CA ALA A 101 -10.30 0.10 -0.49
C ALA A 101 -11.82 0.30 -0.68
N VAL A 102 -12.30 0.27 -1.93
CA VAL A 102 -13.73 0.37 -2.25
C VAL A 102 -14.47 -0.87 -1.78
N THR A 103 -13.94 -2.07 -2.03
CA THR A 103 -14.54 -3.34 -1.58
C THR A 103 -14.63 -3.39 -0.05
N MET A 104 -13.57 -2.98 0.66
CA MET A 104 -13.58 -2.88 2.11
C MET A 104 -14.70 -1.94 2.60
N GLY A 105 -14.81 -0.74 2.04
CA GLY A 105 -15.83 0.23 2.42
C GLY A 105 -17.23 -0.28 2.11
N MET A 106 -17.48 -0.77 0.89
CA MET A 106 -18.78 -1.33 0.49
C MET A 106 -19.23 -2.48 1.40
N LEU A 107 -18.35 -3.44 1.71
CA LEU A 107 -18.64 -4.57 2.59
C LEU A 107 -18.90 -4.12 4.05
N ALA A 108 -18.12 -3.14 4.53
CA ALA A 108 -18.35 -2.56 5.86
C ALA A 108 -19.72 -1.86 5.93
N GLY A 109 -20.09 -1.12 4.89
CA GLY A 109 -21.39 -0.47 4.78
C GLY A 109 -22.56 -1.46 4.66
N GLY A 110 -22.35 -2.58 3.97
CA GLY A 110 -23.32 -3.66 3.82
C GLY A 110 -23.44 -4.61 5.03
N GLY A 111 -22.69 -4.36 6.12
CA GLY A 111 -22.72 -5.18 7.34
C GLY A 111 -21.90 -6.48 7.31
N LEU A 112 -21.15 -6.72 6.23
CA LEU A 112 -20.31 -7.91 6.03
C LEU A 112 -18.89 -7.67 6.57
N ILE A 113 -18.80 -7.49 7.89
CA ILE A 113 -17.55 -7.07 8.56
C ILE A 113 -16.41 -8.08 8.37
N ASP A 114 -16.69 -9.38 8.42
CA ASP A 114 -15.66 -10.43 8.25
C ASP A 114 -15.02 -10.36 6.86
N GLN A 115 -15.82 -10.16 5.83
CA GLN A 115 -15.34 -10.02 4.45
C GLN A 115 -14.62 -8.68 4.23
N SER A 116 -15.10 -7.62 4.89
CA SER A 116 -14.45 -6.30 4.88
C SER A 116 -13.03 -6.37 5.48
N ILE A 117 -12.82 -7.16 6.54
CA ILE A 117 -11.49 -7.39 7.13
C ILE A 117 -10.55 -8.04 6.10
N GLY A 118 -11.03 -9.00 5.32
CA GLY A 118 -10.24 -9.62 4.24
C GLY A 118 -9.79 -8.60 3.19
N ALA A 119 -10.70 -7.75 2.72
CA ALA A 119 -10.37 -6.68 1.78
C ALA A 119 -9.42 -5.62 2.41
N ALA A 120 -9.58 -5.34 3.70
CA ALA A 120 -8.68 -4.46 4.46
C ALA A 120 -7.25 -5.04 4.55
N LEU A 121 -7.13 -6.36 4.76
CA LEU A 121 -5.85 -7.05 4.76
C LEU A 121 -5.19 -6.99 3.38
N LEU A 122 -5.94 -7.20 2.30
CA LEU A 122 -5.43 -7.09 0.93
C LEU A 122 -4.91 -5.68 0.64
N LEU A 123 -5.66 -4.65 1.06
CA LEU A 123 -5.25 -3.26 0.96
C LEU A 123 -3.96 -3.00 1.75
N ALA A 124 -3.89 -3.47 2.99
CA ALA A 124 -2.72 -3.30 3.86
C ALA A 124 -1.48 -3.96 3.25
N VAL A 125 -1.60 -5.22 2.80
CA VAL A 125 -0.50 -5.95 2.13
C VAL A 125 0.00 -5.18 0.91
N ASN A 126 -0.90 -4.67 0.06
CA ASN A 126 -0.50 -3.90 -1.11
C ASN A 126 0.27 -2.63 -0.74
N ILE A 127 -0.21 -1.86 0.24
CA ILE A 127 0.48 -0.64 0.71
C ILE A 127 1.88 -0.99 1.24
N VAL A 128 1.97 -2.01 2.09
CA VAL A 128 3.23 -2.43 2.72
C VAL A 128 4.22 -2.91 1.66
N CYS A 129 3.80 -3.79 0.75
CA CYS A 129 4.67 -4.33 -0.29
C CYS A 129 5.20 -3.24 -1.21
N VAL A 130 4.35 -2.32 -1.66
CA VAL A 130 4.77 -1.21 -2.52
C VAL A 130 5.81 -0.34 -1.81
N ASN A 131 5.61 -0.07 -0.52
CA ASN A 131 6.57 0.70 0.29
C ASN A 131 7.90 -0.03 0.46
N VAL A 132 7.89 -1.31 0.86
CA VAL A 132 9.12 -2.12 1.02
C VAL A 132 9.89 -2.18 -0.30
N ALA A 133 9.22 -2.59 -1.38
CA ALA A 133 9.86 -2.73 -2.69
C ALA A 133 10.43 -1.41 -3.18
N GLY A 134 9.69 -0.31 -3.03
CA GLY A 134 10.15 1.00 -3.43
C GLY A 134 11.38 1.47 -2.66
N GLN A 135 11.40 1.28 -1.34
CA GLN A 135 12.57 1.60 -0.53
C GLN A 135 13.79 0.76 -0.89
N VAL A 136 13.61 -0.55 -1.12
CA VAL A 136 14.68 -1.45 -1.55
C VAL A 136 15.28 -0.98 -2.89
N VAL A 137 14.44 -0.65 -3.88
CA VAL A 137 14.91 -0.13 -5.18
C VAL A 137 15.70 1.17 -5.02
N LEU A 138 15.24 2.11 -4.21
CA LEU A 138 15.96 3.37 -3.98
C LEU A 138 17.33 3.15 -3.33
N VAL A 139 17.40 2.22 -2.36
CA VAL A 139 18.67 1.81 -1.74
C VAL A 139 19.60 1.17 -2.78
N MET A 140 19.09 0.28 -3.63
CA MET A 140 19.88 -0.36 -4.70
C MET A 140 20.41 0.65 -5.72
N LYS A 141 19.60 1.65 -6.08
CA LYS A 141 19.98 2.77 -6.96
C LYS A 141 20.93 3.78 -6.29
N LYS A 142 21.23 3.63 -4.99
CA LYS A 142 22.02 4.57 -4.18
C LYS A 142 21.46 6.00 -4.22
N LEU A 143 20.14 6.13 -4.38
CA LEU A 143 19.42 7.41 -4.30
C LEU A 143 19.29 7.76 -2.82
N GLY A 144 20.16 8.66 -2.34
CA GLY A 144 20.22 9.10 -0.95
C GLY A 144 20.97 10.42 -0.79
N PRO A 145 21.06 10.98 0.44
CA PRO A 145 21.58 12.32 0.67
C PRO A 145 23.02 12.51 0.14
N ARG A 146 23.24 13.64 -0.55
CA ARG A 146 24.54 13.99 -1.17
C ARG A 146 25.60 14.41 -0.15
N THR A 147 25.17 14.88 1.02
CA THR A 147 25.94 15.46 2.13
C THR A 147 26.40 14.40 3.13
N LEU A 148 27.70 14.38 3.47
CA LEU A 148 28.33 13.37 4.34
C LEU A 148 27.79 13.36 5.78
N THR A 149 27.32 14.50 6.28
CA THR A 149 26.74 14.68 7.63
C THR A 149 25.32 14.13 7.77
N GLU A 150 24.52 14.12 6.69
CA GLU A 150 23.14 13.59 6.71
C GLU A 150 23.06 12.09 6.35
N LYS A 151 24.17 11.51 5.83
CA LYS A 151 24.20 10.10 5.40
C LYS A 151 23.99 9.10 6.55
N ALA A 152 24.50 9.36 7.74
CA ALA A 152 24.40 8.42 8.86
C ALA A 152 22.96 8.35 9.41
N ASP A 153 22.32 9.50 9.62
CA ASP A 153 20.94 9.57 10.13
C ASP A 153 19.91 9.10 9.10
N SER A 154 20.07 9.48 7.83
CA SER A 154 19.15 9.04 6.76
C SER A 154 19.27 7.54 6.50
N ARG A 155 20.48 6.95 6.57
CA ARG A 155 20.63 5.49 6.39
C ARG A 155 19.98 4.71 7.52
N ARG A 156 20.08 5.19 8.77
CA ARG A 156 19.39 4.60 9.92
C ARG A 156 17.87 4.75 9.81
N LEU A 157 17.38 5.87 9.27
CA LEU A 157 15.96 6.08 9.01
C LEU A 157 15.43 5.14 7.92
N ILE A 158 16.14 4.99 6.80
CA ILE A 158 15.78 4.08 5.72
C ILE A 158 15.76 2.64 6.23
N LEU A 159 16.82 2.19 6.92
CA LEU A 159 16.89 0.83 7.47
C LEU A 159 15.80 0.57 8.51
N ARG A 160 15.52 1.54 9.40
CA ARG A 160 14.44 1.43 10.36
C ARG A 160 13.08 1.35 9.67
N ASN A 161 12.84 2.14 8.63
CA ASN A 161 11.57 2.11 7.92
C ASN A 161 11.40 0.79 7.15
N ILE A 162 12.46 0.31 6.47
CA ILE A 162 12.46 -1.00 5.82
C ILE A 162 12.17 -2.09 6.85
N ALA A 163 12.85 -2.07 8.01
CA ALA A 163 12.63 -3.02 9.10
C ALA A 163 11.19 -2.96 9.64
N LEU A 164 10.63 -1.76 9.83
CA LEU A 164 9.25 -1.58 10.29
C LEU A 164 8.23 -2.12 9.27
N TRP A 165 8.38 -1.76 8.00
CA TRP A 165 7.48 -2.23 6.94
C TRP A 165 7.61 -3.73 6.69
N SER A 166 8.81 -4.29 6.73
CA SER A 166 9.04 -5.74 6.60
C SER A 166 8.53 -6.51 7.82
N ALA A 167 8.67 -5.97 9.04
CA ALA A 167 8.05 -6.55 10.23
C ALA A 167 6.52 -6.51 10.16
N LEU A 168 5.95 -5.41 9.68
CA LEU A 168 4.51 -5.28 9.46
C LEU A 168 4.02 -6.26 8.39
N LEU A 169 4.80 -6.45 7.30
CA LEU A 169 4.50 -7.46 6.28
C LEU A 169 4.51 -8.87 6.87
N ALA A 170 5.53 -9.20 7.68
CA ALA A 170 5.60 -10.50 8.34
C ALA A 170 4.42 -10.73 9.29
N ALA A 171 4.03 -9.72 10.08
CA ALA A 171 2.86 -9.80 10.95
C ALA A 171 1.56 -10.02 10.15
N LEU A 172 1.39 -9.31 9.03
CA LEU A 172 0.24 -9.51 8.13
C LEU A 172 0.24 -10.91 7.52
N LEU A 173 1.39 -11.43 7.07
CA LEU A 173 1.51 -12.78 6.54
C LEU A 173 1.18 -13.85 7.58
N VAL A 174 1.63 -13.67 8.82
CA VAL A 174 1.27 -14.57 9.93
C VAL A 174 -0.24 -14.53 10.16
N TRP A 175 -0.84 -13.34 10.19
CA TRP A 175 -2.30 -13.20 10.34
C TRP A 175 -3.07 -13.89 9.21
N ILE A 176 -2.65 -13.68 7.95
CA ILE A 176 -3.26 -14.31 6.77
C ILE A 176 -3.10 -15.83 6.83
N SER A 177 -1.93 -16.32 7.26
CA SER A 177 -1.71 -17.76 7.43
C SER A 177 -2.61 -18.35 8.53
N GLY A 178 -2.84 -17.62 9.63
CA GLY A 178 -3.76 -18.02 10.68
C GLY A 178 -5.22 -18.07 10.23
N LEU A 179 -5.64 -17.17 9.32
CA LEU A 179 -6.98 -17.17 8.72
C LEU A 179 -7.18 -18.29 7.69
N ARG A 180 -6.11 -18.79 7.05
CA ARG A 180 -6.16 -19.93 6.11
C ARG A 180 -6.27 -21.29 6.81
N PHE A 181 -5.98 -21.38 8.11
CA PHE A 181 -6.06 -22.61 8.90
C PHE A 181 -7.00 -22.48 10.12
N PRO A 182 -8.31 -22.26 9.95
CA PRO A 182 -9.27 -22.75 10.93
C PRO A 182 -9.47 -24.24 10.62
N PHE A 183 -9.12 -25.11 11.58
CA PHE A 183 -9.30 -26.58 11.60
C PHE A 183 -10.15 -27.20 10.49
#